data_AF-S0JNG5-F1
#
_entry.id   AF-S0JNG5-F1
#
_cell.length_a   1.000
_cell.length_b   1.000
_cell.length_c   1.000
_cell.angle_alpha   90.00
_cell.angle_beta   90.00
_cell.angle_gamma   90.00
#
_symmetry.space_group_name_H-M   'P 1'
#
loop_
_entity.id
_entity.type
_entity.pdbx_description
1 polymer ?
#
loop_
_entity_poly.entity_id
_entity_poly.type
_entity_poly.pdbx_seq_one_letter_code
_entity_poly.pdbx_strand_id
1 'polypeptide(L)' 'MQVYGIDAMIRIVSHLAFIYLTFWALGSLRIETFFKALHTTQIRLILVLISVAIGFTASNFFLEIIILCKNLFLVGF' A
#
# COMPACT_ATOMS: atom_id res chain seq x y z
N MET A 1 -7.13 -26.93 -5.89
CA MET A 1 -6.50 -25.97 -6.81
C MET A 1 -7.23 -24.61 -6.93
N GLN A 2 -8.44 -24.42 -6.38
CA GLN A 2 -9.18 -23.14 -6.48
C GLN A 2 -8.91 -22.12 -5.35
N VAL A 3 -8.37 -22.55 -4.20
CA VAL A 3 -8.09 -21.66 -3.05
C VAL A 3 -7.01 -20.62 -3.38
N TYR A 4 -6.01 -20.98 -4.19
CA TYR A 4 -4.93 -20.08 -4.60
C TYR A 4 -5.39 -18.87 -5.42
N GLY A 5 -6.47 -19.01 -6.19
CA GLY A 5 -6.98 -17.90 -7.00
C GLY A 5 -7.59 -16.78 -6.16
N ILE A 6 -8.34 -17.15 -5.12
CA ILE A 6 -9.02 -16.21 -4.22
C ILE A 6 -8.00 -15.49 -3.32
N ASP A 7 -7.04 -16.23 -2.75
CA ASP A 7 -5.94 -15.63 -1.97
C ASP A 7 -5.10 -14.64 -2.80
N ALA A 8 -4.79 -14.99 -4.05
CA ALA A 8 -4.09 -14.09 -4.97
C ALA A 8 -4.93 -12.85 -5.30
N MET A 9 -6.24 -13.01 -5.51
CA MET A 9 -7.14 -11.90 -5.79
C MET A 9 -7.21 -10.92 -4.61
N ILE A 10 -7.33 -11.44 -3.38
CA ILE A 10 -7.35 -10.63 -2.15
C ILE A 10 -6.04 -9.87 -1.99
N ARG A 11 -4.88 -10.51 -2.25
CA ARG A 11 -3.59 -9.83 -2.22
C ARG A 11 -3.53 -8.67 -3.20
N ILE A 12 -3.91 -8.89 -4.45
CA ILE A 12 -3.88 -7.85 -5.50
C ILE A 12 -4.78 -6.68 -5.13
N VAL A 13 -6.02 -6.96 -4.70
CA VAL A 13 -6.98 -5.92 -4.29
C VAL A 13 -6.46 -5.14 -3.09
N SER A 14 -5.87 -5.81 -2.10
CA SER A 14 -5.25 -5.15 -0.94
C SER A 14 -4.13 -4.21 -1.38
N HIS A 15 -3.21 -4.68 -2.24
CA HIS A 15 -2.10 -3.84 -2.71
C HIS A 15 -2.62 -2.59 -3.44
N LEU A 16 -3.59 -2.74 -4.34
CA LEU A 16 -4.17 -1.61 -5.07
C LEU A 16 -4.91 -0.63 -4.13
N ALA A 17 -5.67 -1.15 -3.16
CA ALA A 17 -6.39 -0.33 -2.18
C ALA A 17 -5.42 0.51 -1.33
N PHE A 18 -4.36 -0.10 -0.79
CA PHE A 18 -3.36 0.61 0.01
C PHE A 18 -2.53 1.61 -0.79
N ILE A 19 -2.17 1.31 -2.04
CA ILE A 19 -1.50 2.26 -2.94
C ILE A 19 -2.39 3.48 -3.16
N TYR A 20 -3.68 3.29 -3.43
CA TYR A 20 -4.64 4.39 -3.59
C TYR A 20 -4.77 5.23 -2.31
N LEU A 21 -4.88 4.56 -1.15
CA LEU A 21 -4.99 5.21 0.16
C LEU A 21 -3.74 6.03 0.49
N THR A 22 -2.56 5.51 0.15
CA THR A 22 -1.28 6.20 0.30
C THR A 22 -1.18 7.40 -0.64
N PHE A 23 -1.67 7.27 -1.88
CA PHE A 23 -1.64 8.36 -2.86
C PHE A 23 -2.54 9.51 -2.41
N TRP A 24 -3.73 9.16 -1.91
CA TRP A 24 -4.67 10.10 -1.34
C TRP A 24 -4.10 10.79 -0.08
N ALA A 25 -3.45 10.04 0.80
CA ALA A 25 -2.80 10.57 2.01
C ALA A 25 -1.63 11.52 1.68
N LEU A 26 -0.79 11.14 0.70
CA LEU A 26 0.33 11.95 0.22
C LEU A 26 -0.15 13.23 -0.50
N GLY A 27 -1.30 13.18 -1.16
CA GLY A 27 -1.93 14.35 -1.76
C GLY A 27 -2.47 15.35 -0.71
N SER A 28 -2.82 14.87 0.49
CA SER A 28 -3.26 15.72 1.61
C SER A 28 -2.10 16.43 2.32
N LEU A 29 -0.91 15.82 2.29
CA LEU A 29 0.32 16.51 2.68
C LEU A 29 0.55 17.64 1.66
N ARG A 30 0.59 18.91 2.11
CA ARG A 30 0.94 20.06 1.26
C ARG A 30 2.41 19.98 0.82
N ILE A 31 2.73 19.03 -0.07
CA ILE A 31 4.05 18.87 -0.67
C ILE A 31 4.41 20.10 -1.53
N GLU A 32 3.40 20.85 -1.98
CA GLU A 32 3.56 22.15 -2.64
C GLU A 32 4.33 23.18 -1.80
N THR A 33 4.33 23.07 -0.47
CA THR A 33 5.09 23.97 0.40
C THR A 33 6.58 23.59 0.51
N PHE A 34 6.93 22.33 0.28
CA PHE A 34 8.30 21.82 0.42
C PHE A 34 9.10 21.90 -0.88
N PHE A 35 8.44 21.78 -2.04
CA PHE A 35 9.11 21.82 -3.34
C PHE A 35 8.82 23.15 -4.06
N LYS A 36 9.82 24.03 -4.11
CA LYS A 36 9.80 25.24 -4.96
C LYS A 36 9.30 24.88 -6.36
N ALA A 37 8.33 25.65 -6.84
CA ALA A 37 7.47 25.47 -8.01
C ALA A 37 8.16 25.43 -9.39
N LEU A 38 9.34 24.81 -9.52
CA LEU A 38 10.09 24.78 -10.77
C LEU A 38 9.76 23.57 -11.65
N HIS A 39 9.31 22.42 -11.10
CA HIS A 39 9.07 21.18 -11.87
C HIS A 39 7.88 20.35 -11.34
N THR A 40 6.65 20.80 -11.61
CA THR A 40 5.40 20.17 -11.16
C THR A 40 5.21 18.72 -11.65
N THR A 41 5.69 18.40 -12.85
CA THR A 41 5.54 17.05 -13.44
C THR A 41 6.43 16.00 -12.78
N GLN A 42 7.68 16.36 -12.46
CA GLN A 42 8.64 15.44 -11.81
C GLN A 42 8.21 15.13 -10.37
N ILE A 43 7.73 16.15 -9.64
CA ILE A 43 7.22 15.98 -8.27
C ILE A 43 6.02 15.02 -8.27
N ARG A 44 5.11 15.16 -9.23
CA ARG A 44 3.94 14.27 -9.35
C ARG A 44 4.35 12.82 -9.66
N LEU A 45 5.36 12.60 -10.51
CA LEU A 45 5.90 11.26 -10.77
C LEU A 45 6.55 10.64 -9.54
N ILE A 46 7.36 11.41 -8.81
CA ILE A 46 7.99 10.97 -7.56
C ILE A 46 6.92 10.62 -6.51
N LEU A 47 5.86 11.44 -6.40
CA LEU A 47 4.73 11.18 -5.52
C LEU A 47 4.04 9.85 -5.81
N VAL A 48 3.80 9.54 -7.09
CA VAL A 48 3.21 8.25 -7.49
C VAL A 48 4.17 7.10 -7.13
N LEU A 49 5.46 7.23 -7.43
CA LEU A 49 6.45 6.18 -7.12
C LEU A 49 6.57 5.93 -5.61
N ILE A 50 6.63 6.99 -4.81
CA ILE A 50 6.65 6.90 -3.34
C ILE A 50 5.36 6.27 -2.83
N SER A 51 4.21 6.65 -3.40
CA SER A 51 2.93 6.07 -3.04
C SER A 51 2.85 4.57 -3.31
N VAL A 52 3.42 4.11 -4.42
CA VAL A 52 3.49 2.68 -4.74
C VAL A 52 4.41 1.96 -3.76
N ALA A 53 5.59 2.50 -3.47
CA ALA A 53 6.55 1.90 -2.54
C ALA A 53 5.97 1.77 -1.10
N ILE A 54 5.39 2.86 -0.59
CA ILE A 54 4.79 2.90 0.75
C ILE A 54 3.51 2.04 0.78
N GLY A 55 2.62 2.19 -0.20
CA GLY A 55 1.36 1.44 -0.26
C GLY A 55 1.57 -0.06 -0.42
N PHE A 56 2.57 -0.49 -1.19
CA PHE A 56 2.96 -1.90 -1.30
C PHE A 56 3.44 -2.45 0.05
N THR A 57 4.31 -1.70 0.73
CA THR A 57 4.83 -2.07 2.05
C THR A 57 3.72 -2.16 3.10
N ALA A 58 2.83 -1.17 3.13
CA ALA A 58 1.69 -1.13 4.06
C ALA A 58 0.71 -2.30 3.81
N SER A 59 0.41 -2.62 2.55
CA SER A 59 -0.41 -3.78 2.22
C SER A 59 0.28 -5.10 2.61
N ASN A 60 1.59 -5.22 2.40
CA ASN A 60 2.30 -6.44 2.79
C ASN A 60 2.29 -6.61 4.32
N PHE A 61 2.53 -5.53 5.06
CA PHE A 61 2.40 -5.51 6.52
C PHE A 61 0.99 -5.91 6.98
N PHE A 62 -0.06 -5.38 6.35
CA PHE A 62 -1.44 -5.71 6.69
C PHE A 62 -1.76 -7.20 6.48
N LEU A 63 -1.34 -7.76 5.35
CA LEU A 63 -1.53 -9.18 5.04
C LEU A 63 -0.69 -10.08 5.97
N GLU A 64 0.53 -9.68 6.30
CA GLU A 64 1.37 -10.41 7.25
C GLU A 64 0.74 -10.46 8.64
N ILE A 65 0.15 -9.36 9.13
CA ILE A 65 -0.59 -9.37 10.39
C ILE A 65 -1.72 -10.40 10.36
N ILE A 66 -2.51 -10.45 9.28
CA ILE A 66 -3.61 -11.41 9.16
C ILE A 66 -3.09 -12.85 9.24
N ILE A 67 -1.97 -13.13 8.57
CA ILE A 67 -1.31 -14.45 8.60
C ILE A 67 -0.79 -14.76 10.01
N LEU A 68 -0.15 -13.81 10.67
CA LEU A 68 0.36 -13.96 12.04
C LEU A 68 -0.77 -14.23 13.03
N CYS A 69 -1.89 -13.51 12.92
CA CYS A 69 -3.09 -13.73 13.73
C CYS A 69 -3.68 -15.12 13.50
N LYS A 70 -3.79 -15.57 12.23
CA LYS A 70 -4.22 -16.94 11.90
C LYS A 70 -3.31 -17.98 12.53
N ASN A 71 -2.00 -17.79 12.43
CA ASN A 71 -1.01 -18.73 12.96
C ASN A 71 -1.05 -18.79 14.50
N LEU A 72 -1.18 -17.63 15.16
CA LEU A 72 -1.32 -17.55 16.61
C LEU A 72 -2.57 -18.31 17.10
N PHE A 73 -3.70 -18.14 16.42
CA PHE A 73 -4.94 -18.82 16.78
C PHE A 73 -4.87 -20.34 16.53
N LEU A 74 -4.14 -20.78 15.49
CA LEU A 74 -3.95 -22.19 15.16
C LEU A 74 -2.96 -22.93 16.09
N VAL A 75 -1.98 -22.22 16.66
CA VAL A 75 -1.01 -22.81 17.62
C VAL A 75 -1.54 -22.78 19.06
N GLY A 76 -2.50 -21.91 19.36
CA GLY A 76 -3.10 -21.77 20.70
C GLY A 76 -4.23 -22.74 21.04
N PHE A 77 -4.66 -23.60 20.12
CA PHE A 77 -5.68 -24.64 20.29
C PHE A 77 -5.13 -26.00 19.85
#